data_AF-A0A2D7V2I0-F1
#
_entry.id   AF-A0A2D7V2I0-F1
#
_cell.length_a   1.000
_cell.length_b   1.000
_cell.length_c   1.000
_cell.angle_alpha   90.00
_cell.angle_beta   90.00
_cell.angle_gamma   90.00
#
_symmetry.space_group_name_H-M   'P 1'
#
loop_
_entity.id
_entity.type
_entity.pdbx_description
1 polymer ?
#
loop_
_entity_poly.entity_id
_entity_poly.type
_entity_poly.pdbx_seq_one_letter_code
_entity_poly.pdbx_strand_id
1 'polypeptide(L)'
;GFKLHHFGDENGYLLSRKSLIYSFILTAFVFSPFFIESSQKVPGSLYLVFASLLSVYLIMPAFSFFTNENRDKSARRLFFVTIIYLPLLLATLVIDRYL
;
A
#
# COMPACT_ATOMS: atom_id res chain seq x y z
N GLY A 1 -16.15 15.75 -7.19
CA GLY A 1 -15.96 15.09 -5.89
C GLY A 1 -15.70 13.61 -6.12
N PHE A 2 -14.79 12.99 -5.36
CA PHE A 2 -14.54 11.55 -5.43
C PHE A 2 -15.81 10.83 -4.96
N LYS A 3 -16.50 10.13 -5.87
CA LYS A 3 -17.66 9.28 -5.55
C LYS A 3 -17.23 7.84 -5.77
N LEU A 4 -17.43 6.98 -4.78
CA LEU A 4 -17.27 5.55 -4.96
C LEU A 4 -18.24 5.07 -6.06
N HIS A 5 -17.72 4.38 -7.06
CA HIS A 5 -18.58 3.76 -8.06
C HIS A 5 -19.24 2.51 -7.47
N HIS A 6 -20.57 2.50 -7.46
CA HIS A 6 -21.39 1.37 -7.06
C HIS A 6 -21.51 0.36 -8.22
N PHE A 7 -20.40 -0.28 -8.60
CA PHE A 7 -20.45 -1.41 -9.55
C PHE A 7 -20.97 -2.67 -8.83
N GLY A 8 -22.28 -2.73 -8.62
CA GLY A 8 -22.99 -3.92 -8.13
C GLY A 8 -22.88 -4.21 -6.62
N ASP A 9 -22.29 -3.31 -5.84
CA ASP A 9 -22.22 -3.41 -4.38
C ASP A 9 -22.70 -2.08 -3.77
N GLU A 10 -23.93 -2.07 -3.25
CA GLU A 10 -24.56 -0.87 -2.67
C GLU A 10 -23.80 -0.35 -1.44
N ASN A 11 -23.05 -1.23 -0.75
CA ASN A 11 -22.36 -0.92 0.49
C ASN A 11 -20.82 -0.78 0.34
N GLY A 12 -20.25 -1.00 -0.85
CA GLY A 12 -18.80 -0.90 -1.10
C GLY A 12 -17.94 -1.89 -0.29
N TYR A 13 -18.55 -2.94 0.26
CA TYR A 13 -17.90 -3.91 1.14
C TYR A 13 -16.88 -4.77 0.38
N LEU A 14 -17.26 -5.29 -0.79
CA LEU A 14 -16.39 -6.09 -1.65
C LEU A 14 -15.15 -5.30 -2.08
N LEU A 15 -15.31 -4.01 -2.35
CA LEU A 15 -14.20 -3.13 -2.71
C LEU A 15 -13.25 -2.90 -1.53
N SER A 16 -13.79 -2.69 -0.32
CA SER A 16 -12.98 -2.58 0.90
C SER A 16 -12.15 -3.84 1.17
N ARG A 17 -12.77 -5.02 1.06
CA ARG A 17 -12.08 -6.29 1.25
C ARG A 17 -10.99 -6.51 0.21
N LYS A 18 -11.27 -6.23 -1.08
CA LYS A 18 -10.26 -6.32 -2.15
C LYS A 18 -9.08 -5.39 -1.90
N SER A 19 -9.33 -4.15 -1.50
CA SER A 19 -8.26 -3.17 -1.22
C SER A 19 -7.35 -3.60 -0.06
N LEU A 20 -7.92 -4.22 0.97
CA LEU A 20 -7.17 -4.76 2.11
C LEU A 20 -6.31 -5.95 1.69
N ILE A 21 -6.86 -6.88 0.89
CA ILE A 21 -6.10 -8.00 0.32
C ILE A 21 -4.94 -7.49 -0.54
N TYR A 22 -5.19 -6.53 -1.44
CA TYR A 22 -4.13 -5.95 -2.26
C TYR A 22 -3.07 -5.22 -1.44
N SER A 23 -3.45 -4.59 -0.33
CA SER A 23 -2.50 -3.93 0.59
C SER A 23 -1.51 -4.93 1.21
N PHE A 24 -2.01 -6.11 1.60
CA PHE A 24 -1.15 -7.20 2.09
C PHE A 24 -0.28 -7.81 1.00
N ILE A 25 -0.85 -8.05 -0.19
CA ILE A 25 -0.08 -8.56 -1.35
C ILE A 25 1.03 -7.57 -1.71
N LEU A 26 0.73 -6.28 -1.79
CA LEU A 26 1.71 -5.24 -2.09
C LEU A 26 2.81 -5.21 -1.04
N THR A 27 2.45 -5.27 0.24
CA THR A 27 3.40 -5.36 1.35
C THR A 27 4.34 -6.56 1.16
N ALA A 28 3.82 -7.74 0.83
CA ALA A 28 4.66 -8.92 0.56
C ALA A 28 5.59 -8.69 -0.63
N PHE A 29 5.13 -8.02 -1.70
CA PHE A 29 5.97 -7.66 -2.84
C PHE A 29 7.09 -6.68 -2.49
N VAL A 30 6.84 -5.72 -1.59
CA VAL A 30 7.87 -4.79 -1.14
C VAL A 30 9.00 -5.49 -0.40
N PHE A 31 8.69 -6.54 0.36
CA PHE A 31 9.69 -7.35 1.07
C PHE A 31 10.28 -8.49 0.23
N SER A 32 9.67 -8.84 -0.90
CA SER A 32 10.15 -9.85 -1.85
C SER A 32 11.67 -9.81 -2.13
N PRO A 33 12.31 -8.65 -2.41
CA PRO A 33 13.74 -8.60 -2.68
C PRO A 33 14.65 -9.00 -1.50
N PHE A 34 14.13 -9.12 -0.27
CA PHE A 34 14.88 -9.67 0.87
C PHE A 34 14.80 -11.21 0.96
N PHE A 35 13.77 -11.82 0.38
CA PHE A 35 13.53 -13.27 0.45
C PHE A 35 13.93 -14.00 -0.83
N ILE A 36 13.85 -13.32 -1.98
CA ILE A 36 14.24 -13.89 -3.27
C ILE A 36 15.69 -13.50 -3.54
N GLU A 37 16.57 -14.50 -3.55
CA GLU A 37 17.94 -14.36 -4.04
C GLU A 37 17.91 -13.99 -5.53
N SER A 38 17.89 -12.68 -5.78
CA SER A 38 18.01 -12.12 -7.11
C SER A 38 19.49 -11.88 -7.38
N SER A 39 19.91 -11.91 -8.66
CA SER A 39 21.28 -11.60 -9.10
C SER A 39 21.75 -10.16 -8.75
N GLN A 40 20.88 -9.36 -8.10
CA GLN A 40 21.16 -8.01 -7.64
C GLN A 40 21.47 -8.01 -6.14
N LYS A 41 22.32 -7.08 -5.72
CA LYS A 41 22.70 -6.89 -4.32
C LYS A 41 21.44 -6.70 -3.45
N VAL A 42 21.41 -7.35 -2.30
CA VAL A 42 20.31 -7.25 -1.34
C VAL A 42 20.11 -5.76 -0.96
N PRO A 43 18.86 -5.25 -0.94
CA PRO A 43 18.59 -3.88 -0.56
C PRO A 43 19.16 -3.55 0.82
N GLY A 44 19.58 -2.30 1.00
CA GLY A 44 20.14 -1.81 2.26
C GLY A 44 19.13 -1.83 3.40
N SER A 45 19.64 -1.66 4.62
CA SER A 45 18.81 -1.52 5.83
C SER A 45 17.90 -0.30 5.76
N LEU A 46 18.28 0.73 4.99
CA LEU A 46 17.44 1.91 4.72
C LEU A 46 16.16 1.51 3.98
N TYR A 47 16.26 0.76 2.89
CA TYR A 47 15.09 0.27 2.16
C TYR A 47 14.19 -0.57 3.08
N LEU A 48 14.74 -1.40 3.96
CA LEU A 48 13.95 -2.20 4.92
C LEU A 48 13.12 -1.30 5.86
N VAL A 49 13.74 -0.29 6.47
CA VAL A 49 13.05 0.62 7.40
C VAL A 49 11.93 1.38 6.69
N PHE A 50 12.22 1.95 5.52
CA PHE A 50 11.22 2.69 4.75
C PHE A 50 10.10 1.78 4.24
N ALA A 51 10.43 0.57 3.75
CA ALA A 51 9.45 -0.44 3.37
C ALA A 51 8.49 -0.79 4.50
N SER A 52 9.01 -1.01 5.72
CA SER A 52 8.19 -1.27 6.91
C SER A 52 7.27 -0.08 7.24
N LEU A 53 7.81 1.14 7.25
CA LEU A 53 7.02 2.35 7.52
C LEU A 53 5.91 2.56 6.48
N LEU A 54 6.25 2.42 5.20
CA LEU A 54 5.33 2.53 4.08
C LEU A 54 4.23 1.46 4.18
N SER A 55 4.59 0.22 4.49
CA SER A 55 3.64 -0.90 4.62
C SER A 55 2.61 -0.64 5.72
N VAL A 56 3.06 -0.16 6.89
CA VAL A 56 2.16 0.25 7.98
C VAL A 56 1.28 1.42 7.55
N TYR A 57 1.87 2.41 6.87
CA TYR A 57 1.16 3.60 6.39
C TYR A 57 0.03 3.25 5.41
N LEU A 58 0.18 2.18 4.62
CA LEU A 58 -0.81 1.71 3.65
C LEU A 58 -1.84 0.76 4.27
N ILE A 59 -1.44 -0.13 5.18
CA ILE A 59 -2.34 -1.08 5.86
C ILE A 59 -3.31 -0.36 6.80
N MET A 60 -2.85 0.67 7.51
CA MET A 60 -3.68 1.42 8.47
C MET A 60 -4.97 2.02 7.85
N PRO A 61 -4.93 2.76 6.74
CA PRO A 61 -6.13 3.24 6.06
C PRO A 61 -6.94 2.12 5.38
N ALA A 62 -6.30 1.02 4.95
CA ALA A 62 -7.02 -0.13 4.39
C ALA A 62 -7.87 -0.84 5.45
N PHE A 63 -7.32 -0.99 6.66
CA PHE A 63 -8.04 -1.52 7.82
C PHE A 63 -9.18 -0.58 8.27
N SER A 64 -8.93 0.74 8.26
CA SER A 64 -9.97 1.74 8.48
C SER A 64 -11.06 1.66 7.41
N PHE A 65 -10.73 1.43 6.15
CA PHE A 65 -11.73 1.32 5.08
C PHE A 65 -12.60 0.05 5.22
N PHE A 66 -12.03 -1.02 5.78
CA PHE A 66 -12.78 -2.24 6.07
C PHE A 66 -13.73 -2.09 7.28
N THR A 67 -13.27 -1.45 8.35
CA THR A 67 -13.98 -1.38 9.65
C THR A 67 -15.00 -0.23 9.73
N ASN A 68 -14.74 0.88 9.04
CA ASN A 68 -15.49 2.12 9.27
C ASN A 68 -16.74 2.21 8.39
N GLU A 69 -17.85 2.67 8.98
CA GLU A 69 -19.15 2.83 8.32
C GLU A 69 -19.13 3.99 7.30
N ASN A 70 -18.30 5.02 7.56
CA ASN A 70 -18.01 6.11 6.63
C ASN A 70 -16.96 5.70 5.58
N ARG A 71 -17.37 4.81 4.68
CA ARG A 71 -16.54 4.19 3.65
C ARG A 71 -16.02 5.17 2.61
N ASP A 72 -16.81 6.17 2.21
CA ASP A 72 -16.38 7.20 1.25
C ASP A 72 -15.14 7.98 1.71
N LYS A 73 -15.17 8.44 2.97
CA LYS A 73 -14.05 9.19 3.57
C LYS A 73 -12.81 8.32 3.71
N SER A 74 -12.99 7.07 4.12
CA SER A 74 -11.90 6.11 4.30
C SER A 74 -11.28 5.67 2.96
N ALA A 75 -12.08 5.42 1.93
CA ALA A 75 -11.62 5.10 0.58
C ALA A 75 -10.82 6.25 -0.04
N ARG A 76 -11.33 7.48 0.09
CA ARG A 76 -10.64 8.67 -0.40
C ARG A 76 -9.28 8.84 0.29
N ARG A 77 -9.21 8.59 1.60
CA ARG A 77 -7.94 8.62 2.34
C ARG A 77 -6.98 7.53 1.87
N LEU A 78 -7.45 6.29 1.69
CA LEU A 78 -6.65 5.19 1.16
C LEU A 78 -6.10 5.53 -0.23
N PHE A 79 -6.92 6.10 -1.12
CA PHE A 79 -6.50 6.50 -2.46
C PHE A 79 -5.36 7.53 -2.44
N PHE A 80 -5.48 8.60 -1.64
CA PHE A 80 -4.41 9.58 -1.51
C PHE A 80 -3.13 9.00 -0.90
N VAL A 81 -3.29 8.12 0.09
CA VAL A 81 -2.16 7.40 0.69
C VAL A 81 -1.43 6.58 -0.37
N THR A 82 -2.14 5.82 -1.21
CA THR A 82 -1.52 5.01 -2.27
C THR A 82 -0.83 5.87 -3.33
N ILE A 83 -1.39 7.03 -3.69
CA ILE A 83 -0.76 7.97 -4.64
C ILE A 83 0.57 8.50 -4.11
N ILE A 84 0.67 8.79 -2.81
CA ILE A 84 1.91 9.29 -2.20
C ILE A 84 2.88 8.14 -1.93
N TYR A 85 2.35 6.98 -1.55
CA TYR A 85 3.11 5.77 -1.25
C TYR A 85 3.99 5.34 -2.41
N LEU A 86 3.43 5.29 -3.63
CA LEU A 86 4.11 4.78 -4.80
C LEU A 86 5.39 5.56 -5.18
N PRO A 87 5.37 6.91 -5.35
CA PRO A 87 6.57 7.68 -5.63
C PRO A 87 7.56 7.67 -4.46
N LEU A 88 7.09 7.61 -3.21
CA LEU A 88 7.97 7.53 -2.05
C LEU A 88 8.73 6.20 -2.00
N LEU A 89 8.04 5.10 -2.29
CA LEU A 89 8.63 3.77 -2.39
C LEU A 89 9.65 3.71 -3.53
N LEU A 90 9.30 4.25 -4.69
CA LEU A 90 10.22 4.33 -5.83
C LEU A 90 11.45 5.20 -5.51
N ALA A 91 11.27 6.35 -4.87
CA ALA A 91 12.37 7.22 -4.46
C ALA A 91 13.31 6.51 -3.49
N THR A 92 12.78 5.77 -2.52
CA THR A 92 13.56 4.97 -1.57
C THR A 92 14.40 3.92 -2.30
N LEU A 93 13.81 3.21 -3.27
CA LEU A 93 14.48 2.18 -4.04
C LEU A 93 15.58 2.78 -4.94
N VAL A 94 15.32 3.94 -5.55
CA VAL A 94 16.33 4.69 -6.31
C VAL A 94 17.48 5.11 -5.40
N ILE A 95 17.19 5.73 -4.25
CA ILE A 95 18.24 6.18 -3.31
C ILE A 95 19.09 4.99 -2.83
N ASP A 96 18.47 3.87 -2.44
CA ASP A 96 19.18 2.66 -2.00
C ASP A 96 20.04 2.02 -3.10
N ARG A 97 19.64 2.19 -4.38
CA ARG A 97 20.39 1.71 -5.55
C ARG A 97 21.60 2.57 -5.90
N TYR A 98 21.51 3.89 -5.66
CA TYR A 98 22.55 4.85 -6.06
C TYR A 98 23.53 5.21 -4.92
N LEU A 99 23.20 4.88 -3.66
CA LEU A 99 24.12 4.90 -2.52
C LEU A 99 24.95 3.60 -2.46
#